data_AF-A0A961C0J7-F1
#
_entry.id   AF-A0A961C0J7-F1
#
_cell.length_a   1.000
_cell.length_b   1.000
_cell.length_c   1.000
_cell.angle_alpha   90.00
_cell.angle_beta   90.00
_cell.angle_gamma   90.00
#
_symmetry.space_group_name_H-M   'P 1'
#
loop_
_entity.id
_entity.type
_entity.pdbx_description
1 polymer ?
#
loop_
_entity_poly.entity_id
_entity_poly.type
_entity_poly.pdbx_seq_one_letter_code
_entity_poly.pdbx_strand_id
1 'polypeptide(L)'
;REAMAILTQDGWVHGDLSPYNILAAGPRLVIIDLPQILSLTGHDRGFEYLRRDCTNVCRWFTARGLAADPEELYDDLLRHAF
;
A
#
# COMPACT_ATOMS: atom_id res chain seq x y z
N ARG A 1 6.60 -2.11 -3.37
CA ARG A 1 5.81 -3.36 -3.29
C ARG A 1 6.06 -4.05 -1.94
N GLU A 2 7.27 -4.54 -1.65
CA GLU A 2 7.62 -5.27 -0.41
C GLU A 2 7.09 -4.64 0.89
N ALA A 3 7.30 -3.35 1.14
CA ALA A 3 6.81 -2.70 2.36
C ALA A 3 5.29 -2.76 2.53
N MET A 4 4.52 -2.64 1.43
CA MET A 4 3.07 -2.79 1.46
C MET A 4 2.68 -4.26 1.64
N ALA A 5 3.44 -5.20 1.09
CA ALA A 5 3.20 -6.63 1.25
C ALA A 5 3.34 -7.07 2.70
N ILE A 6 4.39 -6.63 3.39
CA ILE A 6 4.60 -6.89 4.82
C ILE A 6 3.44 -6.33 5.65
N LEU A 7 3.05 -5.08 5.40
CA LEU A 7 1.92 -4.47 6.12
C LEU A 7 0.61 -5.25 5.91
N THR A 8 0.36 -5.68 4.68
CA THR A 8 -0.83 -6.47 4.30
C THR A 8 -0.79 -7.87 4.92
N GLN A 9 0.37 -8.53 4.93
CA GLN A 9 0.63 -9.83 5.58
C GLN A 9 0.32 -9.81 7.06
N ASP A 10 0.65 -8.70 7.73
CA ASP A 10 0.35 -8.50 9.15
C ASP A 10 -1.13 -8.18 9.40
N GLY A 11 -1.98 -8.19 8.37
CA GLY A 11 -3.41 -7.96 8.44
C GLY A 11 -3.80 -6.48 8.49
N TRP A 12 -2.90 -5.58 8.09
CA TRP A 12 -3.10 -4.14 8.17
C TRP A 12 -3.14 -3.46 6.80
N VAL A 13 -3.86 -2.34 6.76
CA VAL A 13 -3.89 -1.40 5.65
C VAL A 13 -3.55 -0.03 6.22
N HIS A 14 -2.67 0.72 5.57
CA HIS A 14 -2.33 2.06 6.04
C HIS A 14 -3.55 2.98 6.03
N GLY A 15 -4.40 2.86 5.01
CA GLY A 15 -5.69 3.54 4.96
C GLY A 15 -5.60 5.00 4.53
N ASP A 16 -4.40 5.52 4.23
CA ASP A 16 -4.14 6.84 3.63
C ASP A 16 -2.75 6.89 2.98
N LEU A 17 -2.30 5.78 2.41
CA LEU A 17 -0.95 5.68 1.89
C LEU A 17 -0.80 6.60 0.68
N SER A 18 0.27 7.38 0.71
CA SER A 18 0.70 8.21 -0.40
C SER A 18 2.23 8.29 -0.43
N PRO A 19 2.83 8.74 -1.54
CA PRO A 19 4.27 8.96 -1.64
C PRO A 19 4.85 9.92 -0.60
N TYR A 20 4.01 10.77 0.00
CA TYR A 20 4.44 11.69 1.05
C TYR A 20 4.68 10.99 2.40
N ASN A 21 4.04 9.83 2.60
CA ASN A 21 4.16 9.01 3.80
C ASN A 21 5.06 7.78 3.58
N ILE A 22 5.87 7.81 2.52
CA ILE A 22 6.87 6.78 2.20
C ILE A 22 8.25 7.45 2.16
N LEU A 23 9.13 7.05 3.08
CA LEU A 23 10.50 7.53 3.11
C LEU A 23 11.40 6.56 2.35
N ALA A 24 12.18 7.09 1.40
CA ALA A 24 13.28 6.37 0.78
C ALA A 24 14.49 6.35 1.73
N ALA A 25 14.61 5.29 2.53
CA ALA A 25 15.66 5.12 3.53
C ALA A 25 16.78 4.20 3.01
N GLY A 26 17.57 4.72 2.06
CA GLY A 26 18.64 3.96 1.40
C GLY A 26 18.07 2.76 0.62
N PRO A 27 18.46 1.52 0.94
CA PRO A 27 17.95 0.33 0.24
C PRO A 27 16.53 -0.08 0.67
N ARG A 28 15.93 0.60 1.65
CA ARG A 28 14.62 0.25 2.21
C ARG A 28 13.61 1.37 2.03
N LEU A 29 12.34 1.00 1.97
CA LEU A 29 11.22 1.93 2.12
C LEU A 29 10.71 1.88 3.56
N VAL A 30 10.44 3.03 4.14
CA VAL A 30 9.81 3.14 5.47
C VAL A 30 8.46 3.82 5.30
N ILE A 31 7.40 3.12 5.70
CA ILE A 31 6.04 3.67 5.77
C ILE A 31 5.88 4.34 7.13
N ILE A 32 5.42 5.59 7.13
CA ILE A 32 5.20 6.41 8.33
C ILE A 32 3.75 6.87 8.40
N ASP A 33 3.39 7.63 9.44
CA ASP A 33 2.06 8.22 9.62
C ASP A 33 0.94 7.18 9.69
N LEU A 34 0.99 6.36 10.74
CA LEU A 34 0.07 5.26 11.00
C LEU A 34 -1.23 5.57 11.81
N PRO A 35 -1.64 6.81 12.16
CA PRO A 35 -2.87 6.99 12.94
C PRO A 35 -4.14 6.56 12.17
N GLN A 36 -4.05 6.38 10.85
CA GLN A 36 -5.15 5.92 9.99
C GLN A 36 -5.11 4.41 9.68
N ILE A 37 -4.17 3.66 10.27
CA ILE A 37 -4.04 2.22 10.03
C ILE A 37 -5.30 1.48 10.48
N LEU A 38 -5.75 0.53 9.68
CA LEU A 38 -6.95 -0.26 9.93
C LEU A 38 -6.75 -1.72 9.59
N SER A 39 -7.56 -2.59 10.19
CA SER A 39 -7.51 -4.02 9.91
C SER A 39 -8.02 -4.30 8.49
N LEU A 40 -7.25 -5.06 7.71
CA LEU A 40 -7.62 -5.46 6.35
C LEU A 40 -8.92 -6.26 6.33
N THR A 41 -9.08 -7.22 7.24
CA THR A 41 -10.22 -8.14 7.30
C THR A 41 -11.23 -7.76 8.38
N GLY A 42 -10.80 -7.04 9.42
CA GLY A 42 -11.66 -6.64 10.55
C GLY A 42 -12.41 -5.32 10.35
N HIS A 43 -12.11 -4.56 9.30
CA HIS A 43 -12.81 -3.32 8.96
C HIS A 43 -13.63 -3.49 7.68
N ASP A 44 -14.89 -3.06 7.67
CA ASP A 44 -15.85 -3.26 6.55
C ASP A 44 -15.32 -2.78 5.19
N ARG A 45 -14.44 -1.78 5.21
CA ARG A 45 -13.84 -1.17 4.02
C ARG A 45 -12.36 -1.47 3.83
N GLY A 46 -11.78 -2.44 4.55
CA GLY A 46 -10.33 -2.69 4.53
C GLY A 46 -9.77 -2.91 3.12
N PHE A 47 -10.43 -3.74 2.32
CA PHE A 47 -10.06 -3.99 0.92
C PHE A 47 -10.18 -2.76 0.02
N GLU A 48 -11.19 -1.91 0.24
CA GLU A 48 -11.35 -0.65 -0.48
C GLU A 48 -10.19 0.31 -0.19
N TYR A 49 -9.80 0.43 1.08
CA TYR A 49 -8.64 1.22 1.48
C TYR A 49 -7.33 0.67 0.92
N LEU A 50 -7.15 -0.66 0.88
CA LEU A 50 -5.96 -1.28 0.29
C LEU A 50 -5.84 -0.93 -1.20
N ARG A 51 -6.95 -1.03 -1.94
CA ARG A 51 -7.00 -0.68 -3.37
C ARG A 51 -6.72 0.80 -3.61
N ARG A 52 -7.22 1.67 -2.72
CA ARG A 52 -6.95 3.12 -2.74
C ARG A 52 -5.47 3.42 -2.50
N ASP A 53 -4.86 2.77 -1.52
CA ASP A 53 -3.43 2.90 -1.21
C ASP A 53 -2.58 2.47 -2.43
N CYS A 54 -2.93 1.36 -3.09
CA CYS A 54 -2.30 0.93 -4.34
C CYS A 54 -2.43 1.97 -5.45
N THR A 55 -3.63 2.52 -5.64
CA THR A 55 -3.92 3.56 -6.63
C THR A 55 -3.08 4.80 -6.40
N ASN A 56 -3.00 5.28 -5.16
CA ASN A 56 -2.25 6.48 -4.80
C ASN A 56 -0.75 6.32 -5.08
N VAL A 57 -0.17 5.18 -4.70
CA VAL A 57 1.24 4.88 -4.93
C VAL A 57 1.53 4.73 -6.43
N CYS A 58 0.78 3.88 -7.14
CA CYS A 58 0.98 3.66 -8.57
C CYS A 58 0.83 4.95 -9.39
N ARG A 59 -0.16 5.80 -9.07
CA ARG A 59 -0.36 7.10 -9.74
C ARG A 59 0.88 7.99 -9.69
N TRP A 60 1.64 7.96 -8.59
CA TRP A 60 2.85 8.77 -8.47
C TRP A 60 4.00 8.27 -9.34
N PHE A 61 4.12 6.95 -9.48
CA PHE A 61 5.10 6.31 -10.36
C PHE A 61 4.76 6.53 -11.83
N THR A 62 3.50 6.33 -12.22
CA THR A 62 3.05 6.54 -13.60
C THR A 62 3.17 8.01 -14.02
N ALA A 63 2.93 8.96 -13.12
CA ALA A 63 3.19 10.38 -13.37
C ALA A 63 4.67 10.71 -13.65
N ARG A 64 5.59 9.78 -13.39
CA ARG A 64 7.04 9.89 -13.66
C ARG A 64 7.51 9.00 -14.82
N GLY A 65 6.57 8.46 -15.59
CA GLY A 65 6.88 7.59 -16.74
C GLY A 65 7.29 6.17 -16.35
N LEU A 66 7.10 5.78 -15.09
CA LEU A 66 7.37 4.42 -14.64
C LEU A 66 6.10 3.56 -14.75
N ALA A 67 6.23 2.36 -15.30
CA ALA A 67 5.13 1.41 -15.39
C ALA A 67 4.74 0.93 -13.98
N ALA A 68 3.51 1.19 -13.58
CA ALA A 68 2.93 0.71 -12.34
C ALA A 68 1.42 0.56 -12.52
N ASP A 69 0.90 -0.66 -12.31
CA ASP A 69 -0.52 -0.97 -12.38
C ASP A 69 -1.08 -1.13 -10.96
N PRO A 70 -2.08 -0.33 -10.56
CA PRO A 70 -2.68 -0.44 -9.23
C PRO A 70 -3.46 -1.75 -9.00
N GLU A 71 -4.07 -2.34 -10.03
CA GLU A 71 -4.79 -3.60 -9.90
C GLU A 71 -3.82 -4.77 -9.78
N GLU A 72 -2.76 -4.78 -10.59
CA GLU A 72 -1.69 -5.77 -10.48
C GLU A 72 -1.04 -5.73 -9.09
N LEU A 73 -0.79 -4.52 -8.55
CA LEU A 73 -0.29 -4.36 -7.20
C LEU A 73 -1.29 -4.88 -6.15
N TYR A 74 -2.55 -4.50 -6.27
CA TYR A 74 -3.60 -4.94 -5.35
C TYR A 74 -3.72 -6.46 -5.31
N ASP A 75 -3.79 -7.11 -6.47
CA ASP A 75 -3.86 -8.57 -6.58
C ASP A 75 -2.62 -9.25 -5.99
N ASP A 76 -1.44 -8.67 -6.19
CA ASP A 76 -0.20 -9.16 -5.59
C ASP A 76 -0.25 -9.08 -4.06
N LEU A 77 -0.71 -7.96 -3.49
CA LEU A 77 -0.84 -7.81 -2.04
C LEU A 77 -1.86 -8.78 -1.44
N LEU A 78 -2.98 -9.03 -2.13
CA LEU A 78 -3.96 -10.03 -1.69
C LEU A 78 -3.40 -11.45 -1.66
N ARG A 79 -2.51 -11.81 -2.59
CA ARG A 79 -1.80 -13.10 -2.56
C ARG A 79 -0.84 -13.24 -1.39
N HIS A 80 -0.43 -12.13 -0.78
CA HIS A 80 0.41 -12.15 0.42
C HIS A 80 -0.42 -12.11 1.71
N ALA A 81 -1.69 -11.70 1.64
CA ALA A 81 -2.59 -11.63 2.80
C ALA A 81 -3.06 -13.02 3.30
N PHE A 82 -2.97 -14.06 2.46
CA PHE A 82 -3.44 -15.44 2.70
C PHE A 82 -2.46 -16.45 2.10
#